data_AF-A0A4Q2XNI8-F1
#
_entry.id   AF-A0A4Q2XNI8-F1
#
_cell.length_a   1.000
_cell.length_b   1.000
_cell.length_c   1.000
_cell.angle_alpha   90.00
_cell.angle_beta   90.00
_cell.angle_gamma   90.00
#
_symmetry.space_group_name_H-M   'P 1'
#
loop_
_entity.id
_entity.type
_entity.pdbx_description
1 polymer ?
#
loop_
_entity_poly.entity_id
_entity_poly.type
_entity_poly.pdbx_seq_one_letter_code
_entity_poly.pdbx_strand_id
1 'polypeptide(L)' 'GMGGSSNAVDVYIGYLRKKLNAGDKPDLIHTRRGQGYQLEDSP' A
#
# COMPACT_ATOMS: atom_id res chain seq x y z
N GLY A 1 3.55 -19.30 18.19
CA GLY A 1 2.13 -19.55 17.86
C GLY A 1 1.88 -19.11 16.44
N MET A 2 1.06 -19.86 15.71
CA MET A 2 0.91 -19.87 14.25
C MET A 2 0.64 -18.50 13.61
N GLY A 3 1.46 -18.12 12.61
CA GLY A 3 1.39 -16.88 11.85
C GLY A 3 0.28 -16.87 10.79
N GLY A 4 -0.97 -16.88 11.25
CA GLY A 4 -2.16 -16.99 10.41
C GLY A 4 -3.00 -15.73 10.24
N SER A 5 -2.56 -14.54 10.71
CA SER A 5 -3.44 -13.36 10.76
C SER A 5 -2.89 -12.02 10.23
N SER A 6 -1.71 -11.97 9.60
CA SER A 6 -0.96 -10.69 9.55
C SER A 6 -0.50 -10.16 8.18
N ASN A 7 -1.19 -10.43 7.07
CA ASN A 7 -0.88 -9.80 5.76
C ASN A 7 -2.08 -9.12 5.08
N ALA A 8 -3.25 -9.04 5.75
CA ALA A 8 -4.44 -8.42 5.16
C ALA A 8 -4.16 -6.97 4.73
N VAL A 9 -3.41 -6.21 5.52
CA VAL A 9 -3.01 -4.84 5.20
C VAL A 9 -2.27 -4.78 3.86
N ASP A 10 -1.28 -5.64 3.65
CA ASP A 10 -0.49 -5.68 2.41
C ASP A 10 -1.37 -6.00 1.19
N VAL A 11 -2.29 -6.95 1.34
CA VAL A 11 -3.26 -7.33 0.29
C VAL A 11 -4.14 -6.14 -0.09
N TYR A 12 -4.73 -5.47 0.91
CA TYR A 12 -5.63 -4.35 0.65
C TYR A 12 -4.88 -3.11 0.14
N ILE A 13 -3.64 -2.87 0.56
CA ILE A 13 -2.78 -1.84 -0.03
C ILE A 13 -2.51 -2.14 -1.51
N GLY A 14 -2.26 -3.40 -1.86
CA GLY A 14 -2.12 -3.81 -3.26
C GLY A 14 -3.37 -3.53 -4.09
N TYR A 15 -4.56 -3.77 -3.53
CA TYR A 15 -5.82 -3.44 -4.20
C TYR A 15 -6.05 -1.93 -4.35
N LEU A 16 -5.68 -1.13 -3.33
CA LEU A 16 -5.79 0.32 -3.40
C LEU A 16 -4.86 0.89 -4.47
N ARG A 17 -3.59 0.50 -4.51
CA ARG A 17 -2.64 0.91 -5.56
C ARG A 17 -3.16 0.59 -6.96
N LYS A 18 -3.71 -0.61 -7.18
CA LYS A 18 -4.31 -0.97 -8.48
C LYS A 18 -5.46 -0.05 -8.91
N LYS A 19 -6.27 0.42 -7.96
CA LYS A 19 -7.39 1.34 -8.23
C LYS A 19 -6.94 2.78 -8.41
N LEU A 20 -6.00 3.24 -7.58
CA LEU A 20 -5.52 4.63 -7.56
C LEU A 20 -4.60 4.94 -8.75
N ASN A 21 -3.72 4.00 -9.11
CA ASN A 21 -2.70 4.18 -10.15
C ASN A 21 -3.24 3.80 -11.54
N ALA A 22 -4.55 3.52 -11.66
CA ALA A 22 -5.19 3.18 -12.93
C ALA A 22 -5.15 4.39 -13.88
N GLY A 23 -4.80 4.14 -15.15
CA GLY A 23 -4.71 5.18 -16.18
C GLY A 23 -3.50 6.09 -16.00
N ASP A 24 -2.33 5.52 -15.70
CA ASP A 24 -1.05 6.22 -15.53
C ASP A 24 -1.05 7.32 -14.46
N LYS A 25 -1.95 7.19 -13.49
CA LYS A 25 -1.98 8.07 -12.31
C LYS A 25 -0.79 7.78 -11.39
N PRO A 26 -0.29 8.79 -10.66
CA PRO A 26 0.83 8.64 -9.74
C PRO A 26 0.53 7.63 -8.63
N ASP A 27 1.58 6.96 -8.13
CA ASP A 27 1.48 6.11 -6.94
C ASP A 27 1.40 6.99 -5.69
N LEU A 28 0.22 7.04 -5.08
CA LEU A 28 -0.02 7.86 -3.89
C LEU A 28 0.38 7.16 -2.60
N ILE A 29 0.59 5.84 -2.62
CA ILE A 29 0.83 5.05 -1.40
C ILE A 29 2.29 4.61 -1.35
N HIS A 30 3.09 5.26 -0.51
CA HIS A 30 4.51 4.98 -0.34
C HIS A 30 4.76 4.05 0.83
N THR A 31 5.68 3.08 0.67
CA THR A 31 6.13 2.22 1.76
C THR A 31 7.25 2.92 2.52
N ARG A 32 7.04 3.21 3.82
CA ARG A 32 8.08 3.70 4.73
C ARG A 32 8.59 2.54 5.57
N ARG A 33 9.82 2.07 5.29
CA ARG A 33 10.41 0.89 5.94
C ARG A 33 10.40 1.06 7.47
N GLY A 34 9.86 0.06 8.17
CA GLY A 34 9.72 0.06 9.63
C GLY A 34 8.56 0.91 10.17
N GLN A 35 7.80 1.60 9.31
CA GLN A 35 6.74 2.55 9.71
C GLN A 35 5.39 2.23 9.06
N GLY A 36 5.38 1.52 7.94
CA GLY A 36 4.16 1.11 7.24
C GLY A 36 3.98 1.88 5.93
N TYR A 37 2.79 2.42 5.70
CA TYR A 37 2.41 3.08 4.46
C TYR A 37 2.02 4.55 4.70
N GLN A 38 2.35 5.42 3.75
CA GLN A 38 2.03 6.84 3.79
C GLN A 38 1.33 7.25 2.50
N LEU A 39 0.35 8.17 2.60
CA LEU A 39 -0.29 8.80 1.45
C LEU A 39 0.43 10.12 1.13
N GLU A 40 0.84 10.33 -0.12
CA GLU A 40 1.55 11.53 -0.56
C GLU A 40 1.26 11.81 -2.05
N ASP A 41 1.12 13.08 -2.44
CA ASP A 41 0.78 13.50 -3.82
C ASP A 41 2.03 13.90 -4.63
N SER A 42 3.22 13.86 -4.02
CA SER A 42 4.52 14.24 -4.60
C SER A 42 5.67 13.59 -3.81
N PRO A 43 6.82 13.26 -4.43
CA PRO A 43 7.95 12.62 -3.74
C PRO A 43 8.66 13.51 -2.72
#